data_AF-A0A7X5N2S4-F1
#
_entry.id   AF-A0A7X5N2S4-F1
#
_cell.length_a   1.000
_cell.length_b   1.000
_cell.length_c   1.000
_cell.angle_alpha   90.00
_cell.angle_beta   90.00
_cell.angle_gamma   90.00
#
_symmetry.space_group_name_H-M   'P 1'
#
loop_
_entity.id
_entity.type
_entity.pdbx_description
1 polymer ?
#
loop_
_entity_poly.entity_id
_entity_poly.type
_entity_poly.pdbx_seq_one_letter_code
_entity_poly.pdbx_strand_id
1 'polypeptide(L)'
;TGSDARADVQRWRARAGAILTGAGTVLADDPSMTVRLGDDTPVVPPLRVVLDAGLRTLACRNLRQGDAPTLYLHGEDVAAPSLDDAQFLAMPLQAGRFDLAAVVALLGERGINEVHVEAGATLGGALLQA
;
A
#
# COMPACT_ATOMS: atom_id res chain seq x y z
N THR A 1 9.31 17.63 8.32
CA THR A 1 8.09 17.82 7.51
C THR A 1 8.03 19.26 7.03
N GLY A 2 7.51 19.53 5.83
CA GLY A 2 7.49 20.85 5.17
C GLY A 2 7.02 20.75 3.72
N SER A 3 6.85 21.85 3.00
CA SER A 3 6.46 21.85 1.57
C SER A 3 7.43 21.04 0.72
N ASP A 4 8.72 21.24 0.93
CA ASP A 4 9.78 20.66 0.11
C ASP A 4 9.87 19.15 0.33
N ALA A 5 9.74 18.72 1.59
CA ALA A 5 9.66 17.31 1.94
C ALA A 5 8.41 16.63 1.34
N ARG A 6 7.27 17.33 1.27
CA ARG A 6 6.05 16.80 0.63
C ARG A 6 6.24 16.65 -0.88
N ALA A 7 6.89 17.61 -1.53
CA ALA A 7 7.21 17.55 -2.95
C ALA A 7 8.19 16.40 -3.24
N ASP A 8 9.18 16.19 -2.37
CA ASP A 8 10.15 15.09 -2.52
C ASP A 8 9.47 13.71 -2.42
N VAL A 9 8.56 13.51 -1.46
CA VAL A 9 7.76 12.27 -1.35
C VAL A 9 6.97 12.00 -2.64
N GLN A 10 6.44 13.02 -3.31
CA GLN A 10 5.74 12.81 -4.59
C GLN A 10 6.66 12.23 -5.66
N ARG A 11 7.94 12.63 -5.70
CA ARG A 11 8.94 12.08 -6.63
C ARG A 11 9.24 10.62 -6.31
N TRP A 12 9.37 10.26 -5.03
CA TRP A 12 9.57 8.87 -4.62
C TRP A 12 8.38 7.99 -4.96
N ARG A 13 7.15 8.46 -4.74
CA ARG A 13 5.95 7.75 -5.17
C ARG A 13 5.90 7.55 -6.69
N ALA A 14 6.26 8.57 -7.46
CA ALA A 14 6.25 8.52 -8.93
C ALA A 14 7.25 7.52 -9.50
N ARG A 15 8.34 7.25 -8.77
CA ARG A 15 9.40 6.31 -9.17
C ARG A 15 9.04 4.85 -8.84
N ALA A 16 8.28 4.62 -7.79
CA ALA A 16 8.00 3.29 -7.28
C ALA A 16 7.04 2.51 -8.20
N GLY A 17 7.19 1.18 -8.25
CA GLY A 17 6.19 0.30 -8.85
C GLY A 17 5.00 0.06 -7.92
N ALA A 18 5.25 0.09 -6.61
CA ALA A 18 4.20 -0.03 -5.59
C ALA A 18 4.48 0.87 -4.39
N ILE A 19 3.40 1.30 -3.71
CA ILE A 19 3.46 1.90 -2.39
C ILE A 19 2.84 0.92 -1.39
N LEU A 20 3.63 0.49 -0.40
CA LEU A 20 3.21 -0.45 0.65
C LEU A 20 2.86 0.30 1.94
N THR A 21 1.69 0.00 2.51
CA THR A 21 1.27 0.54 3.80
C THR A 21 0.56 -0.51 4.65
N GLY A 22 0.44 -0.23 5.95
CA GLY A 22 -0.31 -1.06 6.89
C GLY A 22 -1.66 -0.44 7.23
N ALA A 23 -2.63 -1.28 7.60
CA ALA A 23 -3.97 -0.85 7.98
C ALA A 23 -3.99 0.24 9.06
N GLY A 24 -3.05 0.21 10.02
CA GLY A 24 -2.97 1.22 11.07
C GLY A 24 -2.77 2.64 10.53
N THR A 25 -1.93 2.83 9.52
CA THR A 25 -1.70 4.14 8.88
C THR A 25 -2.94 4.59 8.11
N VAL A 26 -3.55 3.69 7.36
CA VAL A 26 -4.75 4.00 6.57
C VAL A 26 -5.94 4.34 7.47
N LEU A 27 -6.16 3.60 8.54
CA LEU A 27 -7.24 3.84 9.49
C LEU A 27 -7.06 5.16 10.26
N ALA A 28 -5.81 5.58 10.49
CA ALA A 28 -5.52 6.83 11.18
C ALA A 28 -5.73 8.06 10.28
N ASP A 29 -5.29 7.97 9.01
CA ASP A 29 -5.13 9.16 8.17
C ASP A 29 -5.99 9.18 6.90
N ASP A 30 -6.62 8.06 6.52
CA ASP A 30 -7.30 7.84 5.22
C ASP A 30 -6.57 8.54 4.05
N PRO A 31 -5.30 8.16 3.76
CA PRO A 31 -4.51 8.83 2.75
C PRO A 31 -4.91 8.35 1.35
N SER A 32 -4.93 9.25 0.36
CA SER A 32 -5.15 8.87 -1.05
C SER A 32 -4.00 8.06 -1.67
N MET A 33 -2.77 8.24 -1.15
CA MET A 33 -1.54 7.61 -1.65
C MET A 33 -1.32 7.77 -3.16
N THR A 34 -1.79 8.87 -3.75
CA THR A 34 -1.59 9.20 -5.17
C THR A 34 -0.36 10.08 -5.39
N VAL A 35 0.10 10.13 -6.64
CA VAL A 35 1.18 11.01 -7.12
C VAL A 35 0.59 12.33 -7.60
N ARG A 36 1.19 13.46 -7.18
CA ARG A 36 0.75 14.83 -7.52
C ARG A 36 1.96 15.72 -7.79
N LEU A 37 2.53 15.63 -8.99
CA LEU A 37 3.72 16.42 -9.38
C LEU A 37 3.42 17.83 -9.92
N GLY A 38 2.18 18.07 -10.40
CA GLY A 38 1.70 19.42 -10.74
C GLY A 38 2.29 20.04 -12.02
N ASP A 39 3.06 19.28 -12.79
CA ASP A 39 3.83 19.72 -13.95
C ASP A 39 3.43 19.01 -15.27
N ASP A 40 2.21 18.47 -15.34
CA ASP A 40 1.70 17.65 -16.45
C ASP A 40 2.59 16.43 -16.82
N THR A 41 3.54 16.08 -15.95
CA THR A 41 4.39 14.90 -16.14
C THR A 41 3.52 13.64 -16.17
N PRO A 42 3.54 12.87 -17.27
CA PRO A 42 2.85 11.59 -17.31
C PRO A 42 3.48 10.64 -16.29
N VAL A 43 2.68 10.18 -15.34
CA VAL A 43 3.10 9.21 -14.33
C VAL A 43 2.19 7.99 -14.44
N VAL A 44 2.79 6.81 -14.50
CA VAL A 44 2.07 5.55 -14.29
C VAL A 44 1.79 5.43 -12.80
N PRO A 45 0.52 5.39 -12.35
CA PRO A 45 0.21 5.31 -10.93
C PRO A 45 0.79 4.03 -10.32
N PRO A 46 1.51 4.13 -9.18
CA PRO A 46 2.02 2.95 -8.51
C PRO A 46 0.88 2.10 -7.94
N LEU A 47 1.10 0.79 -7.82
CA LEU A 47 0.18 -0.11 -7.12
C LEU A 47 0.13 0.24 -5.64
N ARG A 48 -1.04 0.56 -5.10
CA ARG A 48 -1.25 0.70 -3.66
C ARG A 48 -1.40 -0.68 -3.04
N VAL A 49 -0.51 -1.08 -2.14
CA VAL A 49 -0.55 -2.37 -1.45
C VAL A 49 -0.85 -2.13 0.02
N VAL A 50 -1.98 -2.67 0.49
CA VAL A 50 -2.46 -2.46 1.85
C VAL A 50 -2.43 -3.78 2.62
N LEU A 51 -1.61 -3.83 3.67
CA LEU A 51 -1.60 -4.94 4.61
C LEU A 51 -2.72 -4.77 5.62
N ASP A 52 -3.85 -5.44 5.41
CA ASP A 52 -5.02 -5.38 6.25
C ASP A 52 -5.65 -6.74 6.44
N ALA A 53 -5.18 -7.44 7.48
CA ALA A 53 -5.63 -8.77 7.84
C ALA A 53 -7.15 -8.92 7.91
N GLY A 54 -7.87 -7.85 8.31
CA GLY A 54 -9.32 -7.86 8.51
C GLY A 54 -10.12 -6.99 7.54
N LEU A 55 -9.50 -6.44 6.49
CA LEU A 55 -10.13 -5.53 5.52
C LEU A 55 -10.89 -4.33 6.14
N ARG A 56 -10.46 -3.87 7.33
CA ARG A 56 -11.08 -2.74 8.06
C ARG A 56 -10.97 -1.41 7.30
N THR A 57 -9.91 -1.27 6.52
CA THR A 57 -9.60 -0.08 5.71
C THR A 57 -10.54 0.10 4.53
N LEU A 58 -11.42 -0.86 4.21
CA LEU A 58 -12.43 -0.67 3.17
C LEU A 58 -13.44 0.46 3.49
N ALA A 59 -13.58 0.81 4.77
CA ALA A 59 -14.35 1.96 5.23
C ALA A 59 -13.68 3.31 4.92
N CYS A 60 -12.37 3.32 4.68
CA CYS A 60 -11.58 4.50 4.32
C CYS A 60 -11.75 4.77 2.81
N ARG A 61 -12.30 5.92 2.46
CA ARG A 61 -12.74 6.18 1.07
C ARG A 61 -11.67 6.85 0.24
N ASN A 62 -10.81 7.68 0.84
CA ASN A 62 -9.82 8.43 0.07
C ASN A 62 -8.76 7.51 -0.53
N LEU A 63 -8.39 6.44 0.19
CA LEU A 63 -7.40 5.46 -0.27
C LEU A 63 -7.76 4.82 -1.62
N ARG A 64 -9.05 4.71 -1.98
CA ARG A 64 -9.47 4.09 -3.25
C ARG A 64 -9.78 5.11 -4.35
N GLN A 65 -9.70 6.41 -4.07
CA GLN A 65 -9.90 7.45 -5.08
C GLN A 65 -8.67 7.65 -5.98
N GLY A 66 -8.85 8.29 -7.13
CA GLY A 66 -7.76 8.80 -7.98
C GLY A 66 -7.11 7.75 -8.89
N ASP A 67 -7.89 6.77 -9.34
CA ASP A 67 -7.60 5.80 -10.42
C ASP A 67 -6.28 5.00 -10.32
N ALA A 68 -5.61 5.01 -9.17
CA ALA A 68 -4.47 4.15 -8.92
C ALA A 68 -4.93 2.71 -8.59
N PRO A 69 -4.27 1.67 -9.11
CA PRO A 69 -4.64 0.30 -8.79
C PRO A 69 -4.38 0.02 -7.30
N THR A 70 -5.27 -0.75 -6.67
CA THR A 70 -5.18 -1.08 -5.24
C THR A 70 -5.24 -2.59 -5.05
N LEU A 71 -4.32 -3.12 -4.24
CA LEU A 71 -4.27 -4.51 -3.80
C LEU A 71 -4.36 -4.56 -2.28
N TYR A 72 -5.39 -5.23 -1.76
CA TYR A 72 -5.50 -5.57 -0.34
C TYR A 72 -4.96 -6.97 -0.10
N LEU A 73 -3.97 -7.08 0.78
CA LEU A 73 -3.54 -8.36 1.34
C LEU A 73 -4.28 -8.56 2.65
N HIS A 74 -4.99 -9.68 2.77
CA HIS A 74 -5.85 -9.98 3.92
C HIS A 74 -5.61 -11.40 4.45
N GLY A 75 -6.10 -11.68 5.66
CA GLY A 75 -6.01 -13.02 6.23
C GLY A 75 -6.87 -14.02 5.45
N GLU A 76 -6.41 -15.26 5.37
CA GLU A 76 -7.10 -16.35 4.66
C GLU A 76 -8.54 -16.62 5.16
N ASP A 77 -8.79 -16.40 6.45
CA ASP A 77 -10.11 -16.58 7.07
C ASP A 77 -11.08 -15.41 6.81
N VAL A 78 -10.66 -14.38 6.06
CA VAL A 78 -11.46 -13.19 5.80
C VAL A 78 -12.05 -13.24 4.40
N ALA A 79 -13.38 -13.19 4.33
CA ALA A 79 -14.10 -13.09 3.07
C ALA A 79 -13.91 -11.69 2.46
N ALA A 80 -13.24 -11.62 1.31
CA ALA A 80 -13.09 -10.39 0.54
C ALA A 80 -14.37 -10.09 -0.26
N PRO A 81 -14.80 -8.81 -0.33
CA PRO A 81 -15.86 -8.42 -1.25
C PRO A 81 -15.36 -8.43 -2.69
N SER A 82 -16.30 -8.41 -3.65
CA SER A 82 -15.98 -8.10 -5.04
C SER A 82 -16.15 -6.60 -5.26
N LEU A 83 -15.06 -5.91 -5.61
CA LEU A 83 -15.07 -4.49 -5.96
C LEU A 83 -14.32 -4.28 -7.28
N ASP A 84 -14.82 -3.40 -8.13
CA ASP A 84 -14.20 -3.13 -9.44
C ASP A 84 -12.92 -2.28 -9.32
N ASP A 85 -12.77 -1.54 -8.22
CA ASP A 85 -11.68 -0.59 -7.97
C ASP A 85 -10.51 -1.17 -7.15
N ALA A 86 -10.59 -2.45 -6.76
CA ALA A 86 -9.60 -3.08 -5.91
C ALA A 86 -9.44 -4.59 -6.16
N GLN A 87 -8.22 -5.08 -6.04
CA GLN A 87 -7.89 -6.50 -5.99
C GLN A 87 -7.73 -6.94 -4.54
N PHE A 88 -8.04 -8.22 -4.30
CA PHE A 88 -7.90 -8.85 -3.00
C PHE A 88 -7.09 -10.12 -3.14
N LEU A 89 -6.16 -10.34 -2.20
CA LEU A 89 -5.40 -11.57 -2.13
C LEU A 89 -5.30 -12.03 -0.67
N ALA A 90 -5.80 -13.24 -0.43
CA ALA A 90 -5.64 -13.93 0.83
C ALA A 90 -4.18 -14.36 1.02
N MET A 91 -3.66 -14.16 2.23
CA MET A 91 -2.35 -14.65 2.65
C MET A 91 -2.44 -15.26 4.06
N PRO A 92 -1.66 -16.32 4.34
CA PRO A 92 -1.59 -16.88 5.67
C PRO A 92 -1.00 -15.87 6.66
N LEU A 93 -1.50 -15.89 7.90
CA LEU A 93 -1.02 -15.04 8.97
C LEU A 93 -0.27 -15.88 10.01
N GLN A 94 0.92 -15.42 10.41
CA GLN A 94 1.68 -16.00 11.51
C GLN A 94 1.49 -15.13 12.75
N ALA A 95 0.85 -15.68 13.79
CA ALA A 95 0.50 -14.96 15.01
C ALA A 95 -0.21 -13.60 14.74
N GLY A 96 -1.11 -13.59 13.75
CA GLY A 96 -1.88 -12.40 13.34
C GLY A 96 -1.10 -11.38 12.52
N ARG A 97 0.08 -11.74 11.98
CA ARG A 97 0.93 -10.88 11.15
C ARG A 97 1.20 -11.51 9.79
N PHE A 98 1.39 -10.68 8.77
CA PHE A 98 1.85 -11.13 7.47
C PHE A 98 3.32 -11.53 7.52
N ASP A 99 3.67 -12.60 6.80
CA ASP A 99 5.06 -12.88 6.45
C ASP A 99 5.52 -11.85 5.41
N LEU A 100 6.39 -10.92 5.82
CA LEU A 100 6.84 -9.82 4.98
C LEU A 100 7.77 -10.29 3.86
N ALA A 101 8.52 -11.38 4.05
CA ALA A 101 9.33 -11.96 2.99
C ALA A 101 8.43 -12.51 1.88
N ALA A 102 7.33 -13.19 2.25
CA ALA A 102 6.33 -13.66 1.29
C ALA A 102 5.61 -12.49 0.57
N VAL A 103 5.31 -11.39 1.28
CA VAL A 103 4.74 -10.18 0.66
C VAL A 103 5.69 -9.60 -0.38
N VAL A 104 6.98 -9.46 -0.07
CA VAL A 104 7.98 -8.94 -1.01
C VAL A 104 8.15 -9.88 -2.20
N ALA A 105 8.20 -11.20 -1.98
CA ALA A 105 8.28 -12.19 -3.05
C ALA A 105 7.08 -12.09 -4.01
N LEU A 106 5.87 -12.01 -3.47
CA LEU A 106 4.64 -11.80 -4.24
C LEU A 106 4.71 -10.54 -5.12
N LEU A 107 5.21 -9.43 -4.59
CA LEU A 107 5.35 -8.20 -5.37
C LEU A 107 6.41 -8.36 -6.47
N GLY A 108 7.50 -9.07 -6.20
CA GLY A 108 8.50 -9.42 -7.21
C GLY A 108 7.93 -10.29 -8.33
N GLU A 109 7.10 -11.28 -8.01
CA GLU A 109 6.38 -12.11 -9.02
C GLU A 109 5.43 -11.29 -9.89
N ARG A 110 4.88 -10.20 -9.35
CA ARG A 110 4.08 -9.21 -10.10
C ARG A 110 4.92 -8.21 -10.91
N GLY A 111 6.24 -8.37 -10.94
CA GLY A 111 7.15 -7.49 -11.67
C GLY A 111 7.39 -6.13 -11.00
N ILE A 112 7.07 -5.99 -9.71
CA ILE A 112 7.34 -4.76 -8.96
C ILE A 112 8.82 -4.71 -8.58
N ASN A 113 9.56 -3.80 -9.23
CA ASN A 113 11.00 -3.66 -9.02
C ASN A 113 11.36 -2.78 -7.81
N GLU A 114 10.51 -1.81 -7.48
CA GLU A 114 10.75 -0.87 -6.38
C GLU A 114 9.47 -0.68 -5.56
N VAL A 115 9.58 -0.88 -4.24
CA VAL A 115 8.49 -0.70 -3.28
C VAL A 115 8.82 0.49 -2.38
N HIS A 116 7.97 1.53 -2.42
CA HIS A 116 8.03 2.63 -1.48
C HIS A 116 7.18 2.31 -0.26
N VAL A 117 7.74 2.38 0.94
CA VAL A 117 7.01 2.04 2.17
C VAL A 117 6.59 3.32 2.89
N GLU A 118 5.28 3.50 3.06
CA GLU A 118 4.69 4.58 3.83
C GLU A 118 3.86 4.00 4.96
N ALA A 119 4.49 3.78 6.11
CA ALA A 119 3.85 3.12 7.22
C ALA A 119 4.29 3.65 8.59
N GLY A 120 3.45 3.41 9.59
CA GLY A 120 3.78 3.67 10.98
C GLY A 120 4.87 2.74 11.53
N ALA A 121 5.30 3.02 12.76
CA ALA A 121 6.44 2.36 13.43
C ALA A 121 6.37 0.83 13.46
N THR A 122 5.17 0.24 13.53
CA THR A 122 5.01 -1.22 13.58
C THR A 122 5.46 -1.91 12.29
N LEU A 123 4.96 -1.47 11.13
CA LEU A 123 5.32 -2.09 9.86
C LEU A 123 6.76 -1.70 9.46
N GLY A 124 7.15 -0.44 9.69
CA GLY A 124 8.53 -0.01 9.45
C GLY A 124 9.54 -0.81 10.28
N GLY A 125 9.26 -1.02 11.57
CA GLY A 125 10.11 -1.84 12.44
C GLY A 125 10.16 -3.31 12.02
N ALA A 126 9.02 -3.89 11.63
CA ALA A 126 8.97 -5.27 11.18
C ALA A 126 9.77 -5.51 9.89
N LEU A 127 9.74 -4.57 8.94
CA LEU A 127 10.55 -4.66 7.70
C LEU A 127 12.05 -4.57 7.95
N LEU A 128 12.49 -3.80 8.97
CA LEU A 128 13.90 -3.70 9.33
C LEU A 128 14.43 -4.95 10.06
N GLN A 129 13.55 -5.77 10.64
CA GLN A 129 13.89 -6.99 11.36
C GLN A 129 13.80 -8.25 10.49
N ALA A 130 13.16 -8.15 9.33
CA ALA A 130 12.92 -9.25 8.40
C ALA A 130 14.17 -9.64 7.59
#